data_AF-A0A9X3JK08-F1
#
_entry.id   AF-A0A9X3JK08-F1
#
_cell.length_a   1.000
_cell.length_b   1.000
_cell.length_c   1.000
_cell.angle_alpha   90.00
_cell.angle_beta   90.00
_cell.angle_gamma   90.00
#
_symmetry.space_group_name_H-M   'P 1'
#
loop_
_entity.id
_entity.type
_entity.pdbx_description
1 polymer ?
#
loop_
_entity_poly.entity_id
_entity_poly.type
_entity_poly.pdbx_seq_one_letter_code
_entity_poly.pdbx_strand_id
1 'polypeptide(L)'
;MSETTARTRMGIGLAELLEGAATTELVSVVALQVRTLPDDGAERAAWQQAHLRPEAPPLARAVTAELAAVMTQAGVRHEAFVTVVVPERRIHRQAKEAGGGVDGRARVLYGVMSEIEARLVGPVGCSSVTWLDSPALASAIRTGFAPGDRAGLATAELAVSTNPRIVAALPMAAAGPTAAPPPERRHYVHDAWHSATCTVLLPDKGAVMGALAPVLTPTTAGERRCATVFFEPISSTRAGRMVGNESMSSELATEIRRRGGFRDRAAHRRDAARVEGQDVRLAQGNALVRVAVAVSVTVPGTWSITDYGRRLEASVTGSGFKPLRLDLAQDSAFAAACIPLGIGLPRRRGAQ
;
A
#
# COMPACT_ATOMS: atom_id res chain seq x y z
N MET A 1 -17.80 17.31 -9.56
CA MET A 1 -17.88 15.86 -9.86
C MET A 1 -18.34 15.16 -8.59
N SER A 2 -19.34 14.27 -8.64
CA SER A 2 -19.77 13.57 -7.42
C SER A 2 -18.66 12.64 -6.93
N GLU A 3 -18.57 12.43 -5.62
CA GLU A 3 -17.57 11.55 -5.00
C GLU A 3 -17.62 10.13 -5.59
N THR A 4 -18.82 9.63 -5.89
CA THR A 4 -19.04 8.33 -6.53
C THR A 4 -18.42 8.27 -7.92
N THR A 5 -18.62 9.29 -8.76
CA THR A 5 -18.03 9.35 -10.10
C THR A 5 -16.50 9.38 -10.03
N ALA A 6 -15.93 10.10 -9.07
CA ALA A 6 -14.49 10.13 -8.84
C ALA A 6 -13.93 8.75 -8.49
N ARG A 7 -14.59 8.05 -7.55
CA ARG A 7 -14.20 6.70 -7.11
C ARG A 7 -14.31 5.68 -8.24
N THR A 8 -15.35 5.77 -9.07
CA THR A 8 -15.49 4.91 -10.27
C THR A 8 -14.37 5.15 -11.27
N ARG A 9 -14.05 6.41 -11.58
CA ARG A 9 -12.94 6.76 -12.48
C ARG A 9 -11.60 6.19 -11.96
N MET A 10 -11.32 6.37 -10.67
CA MET A 10 -10.11 5.81 -10.05
C MET A 10 -10.07 4.28 -10.11
N GLY A 11 -11.22 3.62 -9.90
CA GLY A 11 -11.33 2.16 -10.01
C GLY A 11 -11.04 1.65 -11.42
N ILE A 12 -11.56 2.34 -12.45
CA ILE A 12 -11.30 2.02 -13.86
C ILE A 12 -9.81 2.24 -14.17
N GLY A 13 -9.25 3.40 -13.80
CA GLY A 13 -7.84 3.68 -14.04
C GLY A 13 -6.89 2.70 -13.35
N LEU A 14 -7.25 2.22 -12.16
CA LEU A 14 -6.49 1.17 -11.47
C LEU A 14 -6.59 -0.17 -12.21
N ALA A 15 -7.76 -0.52 -12.75
CA ALA A 15 -7.92 -1.72 -13.56
C ALA A 15 -7.04 -1.68 -14.83
N GLU A 16 -7.08 -0.57 -15.57
CA GLU A 16 -6.24 -0.35 -16.76
C GLU A 16 -4.74 -0.42 -16.43
N LEU A 17 -4.35 0.11 -15.25
CA LEU A 17 -2.97 0.03 -14.79
C LEU A 17 -2.52 -1.43 -14.61
N LEU A 18 -3.38 -2.23 -13.96
CA LEU A 18 -3.10 -3.63 -13.67
C LEU A 18 -3.17 -4.50 -14.93
N GLU A 19 -4.03 -4.15 -15.88
CA GLU A 19 -4.14 -4.79 -17.19
C GLU A 19 -2.85 -4.69 -17.96
N GLY A 20 -2.32 -3.48 -18.13
CA GLY A 20 -1.06 -3.38 -18.86
C GLY A 20 0.15 -3.92 -18.08
N ALA A 21 0.11 -3.91 -16.75
CA ALA A 21 1.09 -4.65 -15.95
C ALA A 21 1.01 -6.17 -16.18
N ALA A 22 -0.18 -6.72 -16.41
CA ALA A 22 -0.37 -8.12 -16.79
C ALA A 22 0.09 -8.40 -18.23
N THR A 23 -0.19 -7.50 -19.17
CA THR A 23 0.14 -7.66 -20.59
C THR A 23 1.64 -7.59 -20.87
N THR A 24 2.38 -6.71 -20.18
CA THR A 24 3.84 -6.65 -20.31
C THR A 24 4.55 -7.86 -19.69
N GLU A 25 3.86 -8.56 -18.78
CA GLU A 25 4.35 -9.73 -18.04
C GLU A 25 5.64 -9.53 -17.22
N LEU A 26 6.21 -8.31 -17.18
CA LEU A 26 7.41 -8.00 -16.41
C LEU A 26 7.07 -7.86 -14.92
N VAL A 27 6.02 -7.11 -14.60
CA VAL A 27 5.62 -6.80 -13.22
C VAL A 27 4.97 -8.00 -12.55
N SER A 28 5.48 -8.39 -11.38
CA SER A 28 4.93 -9.50 -10.61
C SER A 28 4.00 -9.06 -9.49
N VAL A 29 4.26 -7.88 -8.92
CA VAL A 29 3.44 -7.28 -7.87
C VAL A 29 3.41 -5.78 -8.08
N VAL A 30 2.23 -5.18 -7.95
CA VAL A 30 2.04 -3.75 -7.70
C VAL A 30 1.50 -3.63 -6.28
N ALA A 31 2.26 -3.00 -5.38
CA ALA A 31 1.84 -2.74 -4.01
C ALA A 31 1.47 -1.27 -3.86
N LEU A 32 0.19 -0.99 -3.54
CA LEU A 32 -0.28 0.35 -3.20
C LEU A 32 -0.38 0.46 -1.68
N GLN A 33 0.52 1.23 -1.09
CA GLN A 33 0.52 1.53 0.33
C GLN A 33 -0.03 2.92 0.58
N VAL A 34 -0.93 3.05 1.54
CA VAL A 34 -1.35 4.33 2.09
C VAL A 34 -1.12 4.30 3.59
N ARG A 35 -0.46 5.32 4.13
CA ARG A 35 -0.24 5.47 5.57
C ARG A 35 -0.66 6.84 6.05
N THR A 36 -1.17 6.89 7.27
CA THR A 36 -1.37 8.14 7.99
C THR A 36 -0.20 8.43 8.90
N LEU A 37 0.25 9.67 8.88
CA LEU A 37 1.22 10.20 9.80
C LEU A 37 0.53 11.31 10.61
N PRO A 38 0.79 11.41 11.92
CA PRO A 38 0.49 12.62 12.66
C PRO A 38 1.10 13.82 11.91
N ASP A 39 0.34 14.89 11.69
CA ASP A 39 0.94 16.14 11.21
C ASP A 39 1.82 16.67 12.35
N ASP A 40 3.13 16.66 12.16
CA ASP A 40 4.10 17.22 13.11
C ASP A 40 4.27 18.73 12.95
N GLY A 41 3.64 19.32 11.92
CA GLY A 41 3.68 20.75 11.63
C GLY A 41 5.04 21.25 11.15
N ALA A 42 6.04 20.39 10.96
CA ALA A 42 7.42 20.80 10.68
C ALA A 42 7.53 21.56 9.34
N GLU A 43 6.91 21.04 8.28
CA GLU A 43 6.88 21.71 6.96
C GLU A 43 6.16 23.06 7.03
N ARG A 44 5.05 23.13 7.79
CA ARG A 44 4.30 24.37 7.99
C ARG A 44 5.12 25.39 8.77
N ALA A 45 5.78 24.98 9.85
CA ALA A 45 6.63 25.84 10.66
C ALA A 45 7.80 26.39 9.84
N ALA A 46 8.44 25.55 9.02
CA ALA A 46 9.51 25.98 8.13
C ALA A 46 9.03 26.94 7.04
N TRP A 47 7.89 26.65 6.41
CA TRP A 47 7.28 27.56 5.45
C TRP A 47 6.94 28.90 6.10
N GLN A 48 6.34 28.88 7.29
CA GLN A 48 6.05 30.10 8.06
C GLN A 48 7.32 30.86 8.34
N GLN A 49 8.37 30.22 8.85
CA GLN A 49 9.65 30.88 9.14
C GLN A 49 10.26 31.53 7.89
N ALA A 50 10.19 30.86 6.74
CA ALA A 50 10.70 31.40 5.47
C ALA A 50 9.85 32.57 4.92
N HIS A 51 8.57 32.64 5.25
CA HIS A 51 7.63 33.64 4.70
C HIS A 51 7.17 34.68 5.73
N LEU A 52 7.64 34.59 6.98
CA LEU A 52 7.29 35.54 8.03
C LEU A 52 8.00 36.86 7.79
N ARG A 53 7.23 37.94 7.64
CA ARG A 53 7.80 39.29 7.52
C ARG A 53 8.27 39.77 8.90
N PRO A 54 9.52 40.24 9.04
CA PRO A 54 10.04 40.75 10.31
C PRO A 54 9.19 41.89 10.90
N GLU A 55 8.59 42.69 10.03
CA GLU A 55 7.76 43.86 10.39
C GLU A 55 6.28 43.52 10.65
N ALA A 56 5.89 42.24 10.62
CA ALA A 56 4.51 41.85 10.85
C ALA A 56 4.04 42.24 12.27
N PRO A 57 2.82 42.80 12.44
CA PRO A 57 2.29 43.17 13.75
C PRO A 57 2.34 42.01 14.76
N PRO A 58 2.73 42.24 16.03
CA PRO A 58 2.88 41.18 17.03
C PRO A 58 1.62 40.32 17.21
N LEU A 59 0.43 40.94 17.19
CA LEU A 59 -0.85 40.23 17.29
C LEU A 59 -1.09 39.28 16.11
N ALA A 60 -0.78 39.71 14.88
CA ALA A 60 -0.95 38.87 13.70
C ALA A 60 -0.02 37.65 13.74
N ARG A 61 1.21 37.82 14.25
CA ARG A 61 2.16 36.72 14.47
C ARG A 61 1.65 35.75 15.53
N ALA A 62 1.13 36.25 16.64
CA ALA A 62 0.56 35.43 17.72
C ALA A 62 -0.63 34.60 17.24
N VAL A 63 -1.59 35.23 16.55
CA VAL A 63 -2.76 34.54 15.97
C VAL A 63 -2.33 33.47 14.96
N THR A 64 -1.36 33.78 14.09
CA THR A 64 -0.85 32.81 13.10
C THR A 64 -0.16 31.62 13.77
N ALA A 65 0.60 31.85 14.84
CA ALA A 65 1.25 30.79 15.61
C ALA A 65 0.22 29.91 16.34
N GLU A 66 -0.82 30.52 16.92
CA GLU A 66 -1.90 29.81 17.60
C GLU A 66 -2.71 28.95 16.61
N LEU A 67 -3.10 29.51 15.46
CA LEU A 67 -3.76 28.77 14.39
C LEU A 67 -2.90 27.60 13.90
N ALA A 68 -1.59 27.80 13.74
CA ALA A 68 -0.69 26.73 13.34
C ALA A 68 -0.64 25.60 14.37
N ALA A 69 -0.60 25.92 15.66
CA ALA A 69 -0.61 24.92 16.73
C ALA A 69 -1.90 24.09 16.72
N VAL A 70 -3.07 24.75 16.56
CA VAL A 70 -4.37 24.06 16.50
C VAL A 70 -4.49 23.18 15.26
N MET A 71 -4.08 23.69 14.08
CA MET A 71 -4.15 22.93 12.83
C MET A 71 -3.25 21.69 12.84
N THR A 72 -2.07 21.78 13.43
CA THR A 72 -1.13 20.65 13.56
C THR A 72 -1.72 19.56 14.47
N GLN A 73 -2.36 19.92 15.58
CA GLN A 73 -2.99 18.95 16.49
C GLN A 73 -4.15 18.16 15.85
N ALA A 74 -4.86 18.75 14.90
CA ALA A 74 -5.98 18.12 14.19
C ALA A 74 -5.58 17.49 12.84
N GLY A 75 -4.36 17.73 12.37
CA GLY A 75 -3.89 17.33 11.05
C GLY A 75 -3.54 15.85 10.98
N VAL A 76 -4.09 15.16 9.98
CA VAL A 76 -3.65 13.82 9.58
C VAL A 76 -3.06 13.93 8.19
N ARG A 77 -1.77 13.61 8.05
CA ARG A 77 -1.11 13.54 6.75
C ARG A 77 -1.28 12.16 6.17
N HIS A 78 -1.56 12.09 4.87
CA HIS A 78 -1.55 10.84 4.12
C HIS A 78 -0.32 10.79 3.22
N GLU A 79 0.40 9.67 3.26
CA GLU A 79 1.43 9.34 2.27
C GLU A 79 0.99 8.11 1.49
N ALA A 80 1.18 8.14 0.17
CA ALA A 80 0.87 7.03 -0.72
C ALA A 80 2.13 6.59 -1.47
N PHE A 81 2.42 5.30 -1.44
CA PHE A 81 3.55 4.69 -2.15
C PHE A 81 3.02 3.65 -3.11
N VAL A 82 3.61 3.62 -4.31
CA VAL A 82 3.43 2.54 -5.28
C VAL A 82 4.77 1.83 -5.43
N THR A 83 4.82 0.55 -5.05
CA THR A 83 6.00 -0.29 -5.27
C THR A 83 5.72 -1.27 -6.42
N VAL A 84 6.61 -1.31 -7.40
CA VAL A 84 6.54 -2.21 -8.54
C VAL A 84 7.63 -3.27 -8.41
N VAL A 85 7.25 -4.55 -8.30
CA VAL A 85 8.20 -5.65 -8.12
C VAL A 85 8.41 -6.38 -9.44
N VAL A 86 9.62 -6.28 -9.97
CA VAL A 86 10.05 -6.93 -11.21
C VAL A 86 11.09 -8.01 -10.90
N PRO A 87 10.74 -9.31 -11.02
CA PRO A 87 11.67 -10.41 -10.81
C PRO A 87 12.80 -10.43 -11.85
N GLU A 88 14.04 -10.63 -11.41
CA GLU A 88 15.23 -10.74 -12.27
C GLU A 88 15.03 -11.69 -13.45
N ARG A 89 14.43 -12.87 -13.19
CA ARG A 89 14.15 -13.89 -14.22
C ARG A 89 13.27 -13.41 -15.39
N ARG A 90 12.51 -12.32 -15.22
CA ARG A 90 11.62 -11.77 -16.26
C ARG A 90 12.30 -10.73 -17.13
N ILE A 91 13.35 -10.07 -16.62
CA ILE A 91 14.08 -9.01 -17.35
C ILE A 91 15.44 -9.45 -17.84
N HIS A 92 15.98 -10.58 -17.37
CA HIS A 92 17.36 -11.01 -17.65
C HIS A 92 17.76 -10.94 -19.13
N ARG A 93 16.91 -11.46 -20.04
CA ARG A 93 17.20 -11.46 -21.49
C ARG A 93 17.24 -10.04 -22.06
N GLN A 94 16.19 -9.25 -21.80
CA GLN A 94 16.11 -7.85 -22.26
C GLN A 94 17.24 -7.00 -21.69
N ALA A 95 17.59 -7.21 -20.41
CA ALA A 95 18.69 -6.51 -19.76
C ALA A 95 20.04 -6.85 -20.42
N LYS A 96 20.27 -8.10 -20.81
CA LYS A 96 21.48 -8.52 -21.54
C LYS A 96 21.55 -7.87 -22.93
N GLU A 97 20.45 -7.83 -23.66
CA GLU A 97 20.33 -7.17 -24.97
C GLU A 97 20.54 -5.64 -24.85
N ALA A 98 20.10 -5.05 -23.73
CA ALA A 98 20.29 -3.64 -23.41
C ALA A 98 21.68 -3.30 -22.83
N GLY A 99 22.70 -4.15 -23.02
CA GLY A 99 24.08 -3.91 -22.59
C GLY A 99 24.52 -4.62 -21.29
N GLY A 100 23.62 -5.36 -20.63
CA GLY A 100 23.92 -6.14 -19.44
C GLY A 100 24.20 -5.31 -18.18
N GLY A 101 24.64 -5.98 -17.11
CA GLY A 101 25.00 -5.31 -15.85
C GLY A 101 23.84 -4.57 -15.18
N VAL A 102 24.17 -3.57 -14.34
CA VAL A 102 23.18 -2.71 -13.69
C VAL A 102 22.49 -1.81 -14.69
N ASP A 103 23.24 -1.26 -15.66
CA ASP A 103 22.71 -0.33 -16.66
C ASP A 103 21.65 -0.96 -17.57
N GLY A 104 21.88 -2.19 -18.05
CA GLY A 104 20.90 -2.92 -18.86
C GLY A 104 19.61 -3.21 -18.10
N ARG A 105 19.71 -3.54 -16.80
CA ARG A 105 18.53 -3.70 -15.92
C ARG A 105 17.81 -2.38 -15.72
N ALA A 106 18.56 -1.30 -15.46
CA ALA A 106 18.00 0.04 -15.30
C ALA A 106 17.23 0.47 -16.56
N ARG A 107 17.79 0.27 -17.76
CA ARG A 107 17.10 0.60 -19.03
C ARG A 107 15.75 -0.11 -19.16
N VAL A 108 15.68 -1.39 -18.83
CA VAL A 108 14.40 -2.15 -18.85
C VAL A 108 13.44 -1.62 -17.79
N LEU A 109 13.93 -1.36 -16.58
CA LEU A 109 13.11 -0.85 -15.47
C LEU A 109 12.59 0.56 -15.74
N TYR A 110 13.35 1.46 -16.37
CA TYR A 110 12.87 2.79 -16.74
C TYR A 110 11.69 2.74 -17.71
N GLY A 111 11.63 1.74 -18.59
CA GLY A 111 10.46 1.49 -19.44
C GLY A 111 9.22 1.16 -18.61
N VAL A 112 9.35 0.23 -17.66
CA VAL A 112 8.27 -0.14 -16.71
C VAL A 112 7.84 1.05 -15.86
N MET A 113 8.81 1.83 -15.35
CA MET A 113 8.56 3.04 -14.56
C MET A 113 7.72 4.05 -15.34
N SER A 114 8.12 4.34 -16.59
CA SER A 114 7.43 5.30 -17.45
C SER A 114 5.99 4.88 -17.74
N GLU A 115 5.75 3.59 -17.99
CA GLU A 115 4.42 3.05 -18.25
C GLU A 115 3.49 3.14 -17.02
N ILE A 116 4.01 2.77 -15.84
CA ILE A 116 3.27 2.88 -14.57
C ILE A 116 2.96 4.33 -14.25
N GLU A 117 3.93 5.24 -14.42
CA GLU A 117 3.76 6.66 -14.20
C GLU A 117 2.68 7.28 -15.10
N ALA A 118 2.71 6.99 -16.40
CA ALA A 118 1.70 7.48 -17.35
C ALA A 118 0.28 7.06 -16.94
N ARG A 119 0.11 5.84 -16.41
CA ARG A 119 -1.18 5.32 -15.94
C ARG A 119 -1.64 5.91 -14.61
N LEU A 120 -0.69 6.14 -13.70
CA LEU A 120 -0.96 6.81 -12.43
C LEU A 120 -1.43 8.25 -12.68
N VAL A 121 -0.74 9.01 -13.52
CA VAL A 121 -1.08 10.41 -13.79
C VAL A 121 -2.33 10.53 -14.66
N GLY A 122 -2.49 9.67 -15.67
CA GLY A 122 -3.63 9.71 -16.58
C GLY A 122 -4.92 9.09 -15.99
N PRO A 123 -5.23 7.82 -16.30
CA PRO A 123 -6.47 7.17 -15.88
C PRO A 123 -6.74 7.20 -14.36
N VAL A 124 -5.75 6.90 -13.52
CA VAL A 124 -5.92 6.93 -12.05
C VAL A 124 -6.11 8.38 -11.55
N GLY A 125 -5.42 9.34 -12.19
CA GLY A 125 -5.53 10.77 -11.91
C GLY A 125 -4.73 11.23 -10.70
N CYS A 126 -3.56 10.65 -10.47
CA CYS A 126 -2.55 11.22 -9.58
C CYS A 126 -2.07 12.56 -10.17
N SER A 127 -1.86 13.57 -9.32
CA SER A 127 -1.36 14.87 -9.77
C SER A 127 0.09 14.83 -10.24
N SER A 128 0.89 13.97 -9.62
CA SER A 128 2.32 13.80 -9.87
C SER A 128 2.79 12.46 -9.34
N VAL A 129 3.91 11.98 -9.88
CA VAL A 129 4.64 10.81 -9.38
C VAL A 129 6.07 11.25 -9.12
N THR A 130 6.62 10.84 -7.97
CA THR A 130 8.03 11.07 -7.64
C THR A 130 8.68 9.73 -7.36
N TRP A 131 9.68 9.37 -8.16
CA TRP A 131 10.48 8.18 -7.92
C TRP A 131 11.46 8.44 -6.79
N LEU A 132 11.43 7.60 -5.75
CA LEU A 132 12.32 7.73 -4.60
C LEU A 132 13.73 7.27 -4.98
N ASP A 133 14.70 8.14 -4.79
CA ASP A 133 16.11 7.77 -4.78
C ASP A 133 16.48 7.04 -3.47
N SER A 134 17.75 6.67 -3.31
CA SER A 134 18.17 5.90 -2.12
C SER A 134 17.93 6.66 -0.80
N PRO A 135 18.28 7.95 -0.65
CA PRO A 135 17.97 8.70 0.57
C PRO A 135 16.46 8.85 0.85
N ALA A 136 15.66 9.14 -0.18
CA ALA A 136 14.21 9.28 0.01
C ALA A 136 13.55 7.94 0.37
N LEU A 137 14.02 6.83 -0.22
CA LEU A 137 13.59 5.48 0.18
C LEU A 137 14.03 5.16 1.62
N ALA A 138 15.26 5.51 2.01
CA ALA A 138 15.74 5.33 3.38
C ALA A 138 14.83 6.06 4.38
N SER A 139 14.46 7.31 4.07
CA SER A 139 13.53 8.12 4.87
C SER A 139 12.15 7.47 4.97
N ALA A 140 11.62 6.94 3.86
CA ALA A 140 10.34 6.25 3.83
C ALA A 140 10.33 4.97 4.68
N ILE A 141 11.42 4.20 4.68
CA ILE A 141 11.61 3.02 5.53
C ILE A 141 11.76 3.44 7.00
N ARG A 142 12.59 4.45 7.29
CA ARG A 142 12.86 4.93 8.66
C ARG A 142 11.59 5.43 9.33
N THR A 143 10.82 6.27 8.66
CA THR A 143 9.50 6.73 9.14
C THR A 143 8.46 5.62 9.18
N GLY A 144 8.71 4.52 8.44
CA GLY A 144 8.01 3.25 8.55
C GLY A 144 8.15 2.62 9.93
N PHE A 145 9.38 2.53 10.46
CA PHE A 145 9.70 2.04 11.81
C PHE A 145 9.48 3.10 12.90
N ALA A 146 10.04 4.28 12.75
CA ALA A 146 9.96 5.38 13.70
C ALA A 146 9.18 6.56 13.13
N PRO A 147 7.82 6.57 13.21
CA PRO A 147 7.00 7.69 12.75
C PRO A 147 7.43 9.06 13.29
N GLY A 148 7.95 9.11 14.52
CA GLY A 148 8.42 10.33 15.16
C GLY A 148 9.64 10.99 14.53
N ASP A 149 10.40 10.27 13.70
CA ASP A 149 11.62 10.81 13.07
C ASP A 149 11.30 11.72 11.88
N ARG A 150 10.03 11.76 11.43
CA ARG A 150 9.60 12.51 10.24
C ARG A 150 9.90 14.00 10.35
N ALA A 151 9.64 14.61 11.51
CA ALA A 151 9.87 16.04 11.75
C ALA A 151 11.35 16.40 11.62
N GLY A 152 12.21 15.59 12.22
CA GLY A 152 13.67 15.76 12.17
C GLY A 152 14.20 15.63 10.75
N LEU A 153 13.74 14.62 10.01
CA LEU A 153 14.11 14.40 8.61
C LEU A 153 13.63 15.55 7.71
N ALA A 154 12.40 16.04 7.90
CA ALA A 154 11.89 17.22 7.17
C ALA A 154 12.75 18.45 7.41
N THR A 155 13.04 18.71 8.69
CA THR A 155 13.82 19.88 9.11
C THR A 155 15.23 19.83 8.53
N ALA A 156 15.85 18.66 8.52
CA ALA A 156 17.16 18.45 7.93
C ALA A 156 17.14 18.70 6.41
N GLU A 157 16.16 18.14 5.69
CA GLU A 157 15.98 18.34 4.24
C GLU A 157 15.80 19.82 3.89
N LEU A 158 14.97 20.54 4.64
CA LEU A 158 14.78 21.98 4.49
C LEU A 158 16.07 22.76 4.77
N ALA A 159 16.85 22.37 5.77
CA ALA A 159 18.10 23.04 6.11
C ALA A 159 19.14 22.97 4.96
N VAL A 160 19.13 21.90 4.15
CA VAL A 160 20.00 21.78 2.95
C VAL A 160 19.71 22.89 1.95
N SER A 161 18.46 23.29 1.78
CA SER A 161 18.07 24.38 0.85
C SER A 161 18.68 25.73 1.25
N THR A 162 18.91 25.94 2.55
CA THR A 162 19.49 27.18 3.09
C THR A 162 21.01 27.09 3.25
N ASN A 163 21.54 25.89 3.50
CA ASN A 163 22.98 25.65 3.62
C ASN A 163 23.37 24.30 2.99
N PRO A 164 23.90 24.30 1.75
CA PRO A 164 24.29 23.10 1.04
C PRO A 164 25.39 22.25 1.70
N ARG A 165 26.06 22.75 2.75
CA ARG A 165 27.05 21.97 3.52
C ARG A 165 26.42 21.00 4.52
N ILE A 166 25.12 21.13 4.80
CA ILE A 166 24.40 20.23 5.70
C ILE A 166 24.15 18.89 4.98
N VAL A 167 24.54 17.79 5.62
CA VAL A 167 24.23 16.45 5.14
C VAL A 167 22.94 15.98 5.79
N ALA A 168 21.83 16.08 5.08
CA ALA A 168 20.52 15.60 5.55
C ALA A 168 20.11 14.23 4.99
N ALA A 169 20.84 13.73 3.99
CA ALA A 169 20.51 12.47 3.34
C ALA A 169 20.71 11.31 4.32
N LEU A 170 19.63 10.58 4.60
CA LEU A 170 19.69 9.38 5.43
C LEU A 170 20.33 8.22 4.61
N PRO A 171 21.44 7.62 5.06
CA PRO A 171 22.00 6.47 4.37
C PRO A 171 21.09 5.24 4.54
N MET A 172 20.96 4.43 3.48
CA MET A 172 20.15 3.20 3.51
C MET A 172 20.49 2.25 4.67
N ALA A 173 21.77 2.20 5.08
CA ALA A 173 22.21 1.38 6.20
C ALA A 173 21.61 1.79 7.56
N ALA A 174 21.15 3.04 7.69
CA ALA A 174 20.51 3.58 8.89
C ALA A 174 18.97 3.65 8.77
N ALA A 175 18.39 3.09 7.69
CA ALA A 175 16.95 3.18 7.44
C ALA A 175 16.11 2.26 8.34
N GLY A 176 16.69 1.16 8.81
CA GLY A 176 16.00 0.20 9.67
C GLY A 176 15.83 0.68 11.12
N PRO A 177 15.23 -0.16 11.98
CA PRO A 177 15.17 0.10 13.41
C PRO A 177 16.56 -0.12 14.04
N THR A 178 16.84 0.63 15.09
CA THR A 178 18.03 0.43 15.94
C THR A 178 17.86 -0.78 16.85
N ALA A 179 16.64 -1.00 17.36
CA ALA A 179 16.30 -2.13 18.21
C ALA A 179 15.02 -2.82 17.72
N ALA A 180 15.11 -4.11 17.48
CA ALA A 180 13.95 -4.96 17.17
C ALA A 180 14.14 -6.30 17.89
N PRO A 181 13.59 -6.48 19.11
CA PRO A 181 13.65 -7.77 19.79
C PRO A 181 12.85 -8.84 19.01
N PRO A 182 13.07 -10.14 19.29
CA PRO A 182 12.28 -11.20 18.69
C PRO A 182 10.78 -10.92 18.82
N PRO A 183 9.99 -11.17 17.77
CA PRO A 183 8.59 -10.79 17.75
C PRO A 183 7.80 -11.47 18.87
N GLU A 184 7.04 -10.65 19.61
CA GLU A 184 6.06 -11.19 20.55
C GLU A 184 4.90 -11.85 19.81
N ARG A 185 4.11 -12.67 20.52
CA ARG A 185 3.04 -13.47 19.92
C ARG A 185 1.98 -12.67 19.14
N ARG A 186 1.82 -11.37 19.41
CA ARG A 186 0.67 -10.57 18.93
C ARG A 186 1.00 -9.16 18.43
N HIS A 187 2.21 -8.67 18.64
CA HIS A 187 2.63 -7.36 18.15
C HIS A 187 4.14 -7.35 17.88
N TYR A 188 4.55 -6.44 17.02
CA TYR A 188 5.94 -6.20 16.69
C TYR A 188 6.46 -5.00 17.48
N VAL A 189 7.58 -5.17 18.17
CA VAL A 189 8.30 -4.10 18.87
C VAL A 189 9.45 -3.65 17.98
N HIS A 190 9.55 -2.35 17.74
CA HIS A 190 10.64 -1.75 16.98
C HIS A 190 10.92 -0.32 17.48
N ASP A 191 12.18 -0.07 17.83
CA ASP A 191 12.63 1.15 18.52
C ASP A 191 11.71 1.51 19.71
N ALA A 192 11.11 2.71 19.68
CA ALA A 192 10.18 3.20 20.69
C ALA A 192 8.70 2.94 20.31
N TRP A 193 8.43 2.03 19.38
CA TRP A 193 7.12 1.83 18.77
C TRP A 193 6.66 0.38 18.80
N HIS A 194 5.35 0.20 18.96
CA HIS A 194 4.69 -1.09 18.86
C HIS A 194 3.75 -1.11 17.65
N SER A 195 3.65 -2.24 16.96
CA SER A 195 2.75 -2.40 15.81
C SER A 195 1.96 -3.69 15.83
N ALA A 196 0.69 -3.59 15.48
CA ALA A 196 -0.22 -4.73 15.35
C ALA A 196 -0.74 -4.75 13.91
N THR A 197 -0.55 -5.89 13.25
CA THR A 197 -0.88 -6.04 11.83
C THR A 197 -1.81 -7.23 11.63
N CYS A 198 -2.79 -7.07 10.74
CA CYS A 198 -3.61 -8.17 10.26
C CYS A 198 -3.75 -8.10 8.74
N THR A 199 -4.05 -9.26 8.14
CA THR A 199 -4.49 -9.30 6.75
C THR A 199 -5.99 -9.16 6.67
N VAL A 200 -6.50 -8.70 5.53
CA VAL A 200 -7.93 -8.50 5.33
C VAL A 200 -8.45 -9.54 4.34
N LEU A 201 -9.41 -10.35 4.79
CA LEU A 201 -10.16 -11.22 3.90
C LEU A 201 -11.20 -10.38 3.14
N LEU A 202 -11.10 -10.38 1.83
CA LEU A 202 -12.02 -9.68 0.94
C LEU A 202 -13.40 -10.37 0.94
N PRO A 203 -14.51 -9.60 0.91
CA PRO A 203 -15.86 -10.15 0.89
C PRO A 203 -16.22 -10.73 -0.49
N ASP A 204 -16.99 -11.81 -0.50
CA ASP A 204 -17.42 -12.48 -1.74
C ASP A 204 -18.26 -11.59 -2.67
N LYS A 205 -19.00 -10.63 -2.09
CA LYS A 205 -19.81 -9.65 -2.84
C LYS A 205 -18.98 -8.57 -3.54
N GLY A 206 -17.66 -8.60 -3.39
CA GLY A 206 -16.75 -7.53 -3.83
C GLY A 206 -16.78 -6.31 -2.91
N ALA A 207 -15.93 -5.35 -3.20
CA ALA A 207 -15.80 -4.11 -2.45
C ALA A 207 -15.82 -2.92 -3.42
N VAL A 208 -16.37 -1.80 -2.95
CA VAL A 208 -16.30 -0.52 -3.69
C VAL A 208 -14.97 0.18 -3.39
N MET A 209 -14.53 1.03 -4.32
CA MET A 209 -13.38 1.90 -4.08
C MET A 209 -13.60 2.75 -2.82
N GLY A 210 -12.62 2.76 -1.93
CA GLY A 210 -12.68 3.45 -0.65
C GLY A 210 -13.40 2.69 0.48
N ALA A 211 -13.83 1.43 0.28
CA ALA A 211 -14.50 0.67 1.33
C ALA A 211 -13.66 0.49 2.61
N LEU A 212 -12.33 0.48 2.50
CA LEU A 212 -11.39 0.40 3.63
C LEU A 212 -10.96 1.78 4.17
N ALA A 213 -11.51 2.90 3.69
CA ALA A 213 -11.13 4.23 4.17
C ALA A 213 -11.19 4.39 5.71
N PRO A 214 -12.16 3.81 6.44
CA PRO A 214 -12.19 3.89 7.90
C PRO A 214 -10.95 3.29 8.58
N VAL A 215 -10.28 2.31 7.95
CA VAL A 215 -9.05 1.70 8.47
C VAL A 215 -7.88 2.70 8.53
N LEU A 216 -7.91 3.71 7.67
CA LEU A 216 -6.91 4.78 7.62
C LEU A 216 -7.23 5.93 8.58
N THR A 217 -8.34 5.89 9.32
CA THR A 217 -8.72 6.98 10.24
C THR A 217 -8.09 6.74 11.62
N PRO A 218 -7.11 7.56 12.06
CA PRO A 218 -6.56 7.45 13.42
C PRO A 218 -7.64 7.77 14.46
N THR A 219 -7.60 7.10 15.61
CA THR A 219 -8.51 7.39 16.74
C THR A 219 -7.92 8.38 17.74
N THR A 220 -6.59 8.46 17.84
CA THR A 220 -5.88 9.37 18.73
C THR A 220 -4.69 10.02 17.99
N ALA A 221 -4.37 11.28 18.28
CA ALA A 221 -3.17 11.93 17.75
C ALA A 221 -1.89 11.17 18.16
N GLY A 222 -0.99 10.86 17.22
CA GLY A 222 0.19 10.02 17.46
C GLY A 222 0.02 8.55 17.04
N GLU A 223 -1.22 8.13 16.79
CA GLU A 223 -1.53 6.84 16.17
C GLU A 223 -1.30 6.89 14.65
N ARG A 224 -0.57 5.92 14.12
CA ARG A 224 -0.37 5.75 12.68
C ARG A 224 -1.14 4.55 12.16
N ARG A 225 -1.88 4.73 11.06
CA ARG A 225 -2.55 3.67 10.31
C ARG A 225 -1.80 3.42 9.02
N CYS A 226 -1.74 2.17 8.59
CA CYS A 226 -1.17 1.79 7.31
C CYS A 226 -2.03 0.72 6.65
N ALA A 227 -2.27 0.83 5.36
CA ALA A 227 -2.92 -0.18 4.55
C ALA A 227 -2.13 -0.37 3.26
N THR A 228 -1.70 -1.60 3.00
CA THR A 228 -1.04 -1.99 1.75
C THR A 228 -1.91 -3.01 1.02
N VAL A 229 -2.26 -2.68 -0.23
CA VAL A 229 -2.95 -3.57 -1.16
C VAL A 229 -1.94 -4.10 -2.17
N PHE A 230 -1.78 -5.41 -2.20
CA PHE A 230 -0.92 -6.11 -3.13
C PHE A 230 -1.75 -6.66 -4.28
N PHE A 231 -1.41 -6.23 -5.49
CA PHE A 231 -1.96 -6.76 -6.72
C PHE A 231 -0.90 -7.65 -7.37
N GLU A 232 -1.20 -8.94 -7.59
CA GLU A 232 -0.40 -9.86 -8.42
C GLU A 232 -1.14 -10.03 -9.76
N PRO A 233 -0.74 -9.28 -10.82
CA PRO A 233 -1.27 -9.48 -12.15
C PRO A 233 -0.87 -10.86 -12.68
N ILE A 234 -1.84 -11.60 -13.20
CA ILE A 234 -1.65 -12.93 -13.77
C ILE A 234 -1.57 -12.80 -15.28
N SER A 235 -0.52 -13.36 -15.89
CA SER A 235 -0.37 -13.34 -17.36
C SER A 235 -1.57 -14.00 -18.05
N SER A 236 -1.93 -13.51 -19.24
CA SER A 236 -3.09 -13.99 -20.02
C SER A 236 -3.08 -15.50 -20.19
N THR A 237 -1.93 -16.08 -20.54
CA THR A 237 -1.75 -17.53 -20.71
C THR A 237 -1.99 -18.32 -19.42
N ARG A 238 -1.58 -17.78 -18.26
CA ARG A 238 -1.82 -18.42 -16.96
C ARG A 238 -3.25 -18.21 -16.49
N ALA A 239 -3.82 -17.03 -16.74
CA ALA A 239 -5.20 -16.71 -16.43
C ALA A 239 -6.17 -17.63 -17.19
N GLY A 240 -5.98 -17.81 -18.50
CA GLY A 240 -6.81 -18.69 -19.33
C GLY A 240 -6.79 -20.14 -18.85
N ARG A 241 -5.62 -20.66 -18.46
CA ARG A 241 -5.52 -22.01 -17.86
C ARG A 241 -6.22 -22.10 -16.50
N MET A 242 -6.08 -21.07 -15.65
CA MET A 242 -6.71 -21.06 -14.34
C MET A 242 -8.24 -21.03 -14.46
N VAL A 243 -8.76 -20.10 -15.26
CA VAL A 243 -10.20 -19.93 -15.47
C VAL A 243 -10.78 -21.16 -16.19
N GLY A 244 -10.13 -21.67 -17.24
CA GLY A 244 -10.58 -22.88 -17.95
C GLY A 244 -10.68 -24.10 -17.02
N ASN A 245 -9.67 -24.32 -16.16
CA ASN A 245 -9.73 -25.40 -15.18
C ASN A 245 -10.84 -25.20 -14.13
N GLU A 246 -11.10 -23.96 -13.71
CA GLU A 246 -12.16 -23.64 -12.75
C GLU A 246 -13.55 -23.82 -13.38
N SER A 247 -13.76 -23.37 -14.63
CA SER A 247 -14.97 -23.60 -15.42
C SER A 247 -15.26 -25.09 -15.60
N MET A 248 -14.27 -25.87 -16.07
CA MET A 248 -14.42 -27.33 -16.23
C MET A 248 -14.77 -28.03 -14.92
N SER A 249 -14.13 -27.64 -13.81
CA SER A 249 -14.42 -28.21 -12.49
C SER A 249 -15.84 -27.86 -12.00
N SER A 250 -16.27 -26.62 -12.22
CA SER A 250 -17.62 -26.15 -11.88
C SER A 250 -18.71 -26.88 -12.68
N GLU A 251 -18.49 -27.07 -13.98
CA GLU A 251 -19.39 -27.82 -14.86
C GLU A 251 -19.50 -29.28 -14.45
N LEU A 252 -18.35 -29.95 -14.22
CA LEU A 252 -18.31 -31.34 -13.77
C LEU A 252 -18.99 -31.52 -12.41
N ALA A 253 -18.73 -30.64 -11.45
CA ALA A 253 -19.39 -30.66 -10.14
C ALA A 253 -20.91 -30.47 -10.26
N THR A 254 -21.35 -29.62 -11.19
CA THR A 254 -22.77 -29.38 -11.45
C THR A 254 -23.43 -30.60 -12.09
N GLU A 255 -22.78 -31.25 -13.07
CA GLU A 255 -23.29 -32.46 -13.71
C GLU A 255 -23.34 -33.65 -12.75
N ILE A 256 -22.33 -33.84 -11.90
CA ILE A 256 -22.34 -34.90 -10.87
C ILE A 256 -23.52 -34.71 -9.91
N ARG A 257 -23.77 -33.48 -9.45
CA ARG A 257 -24.90 -33.18 -8.56
C ARG A 257 -26.25 -33.43 -9.25
N ARG A 258 -26.36 -33.02 -10.52
CA ARG A 258 -27.55 -33.24 -11.34
C ARG A 258 -27.85 -34.74 -11.49
N ARG A 259 -26.84 -35.56 -11.80
CA ARG A 259 -26.97 -37.02 -11.88
C ARG A 259 -27.31 -37.66 -10.54
N GLY A 260 -26.76 -37.15 -9.44
CA GLY A 260 -27.04 -37.62 -8.08
C GLY A 260 -28.38 -37.16 -7.50
N GLY A 261 -29.20 -36.40 -8.25
CA GLY A 261 -30.49 -35.89 -7.76
C GLY A 261 -30.39 -34.82 -6.67
N PHE A 262 -29.20 -34.25 -6.44
CA PHE A 262 -29.00 -33.22 -5.42
C PHE A 262 -29.56 -31.88 -5.89
N ARG A 263 -30.34 -31.22 -5.02
CA ARG A 263 -30.82 -29.85 -5.29
C ARG A 263 -29.66 -28.86 -5.31
N ASP A 264 -29.64 -28.02 -6.33
CA ASP A 264 -28.64 -26.97 -6.45
C ASP A 264 -28.90 -25.85 -5.43
N ARG A 265 -27.87 -25.51 -4.65
CA ARG A 265 -27.98 -24.52 -3.56
C ARG A 265 -27.70 -23.12 -4.10
N ALA A 266 -28.25 -22.11 -3.44
CA ALA A 266 -27.99 -20.71 -3.80
C ALA A 266 -26.50 -20.30 -3.75
N ALA A 267 -25.68 -20.98 -2.94
CA ALA A 267 -24.23 -20.77 -2.92
C ALA A 267 -23.57 -21.28 -4.22
N HIS A 268 -23.91 -22.49 -4.65
CA HIS A 268 -23.36 -23.11 -5.86
C HIS A 268 -23.74 -22.37 -7.14
N ARG A 269 -24.99 -21.90 -7.26
CA ARG A 269 -25.39 -21.03 -8.37
C ARG A 269 -24.58 -19.74 -8.44
N ARG A 270 -24.27 -19.15 -7.28
CA ARG A 270 -23.44 -17.95 -7.20
C ARG A 270 -21.99 -18.23 -7.58
N ASP A 271 -21.43 -19.35 -7.13
CA ASP A 271 -20.08 -19.76 -7.51
C ASP A 271 -19.97 -20.02 -9.01
N ALA A 272 -20.93 -20.73 -9.60
CA ALA A 272 -20.97 -20.97 -11.04
C ALA A 272 -21.07 -19.66 -11.84
N ALA A 273 -21.99 -18.76 -11.47
CA ALA A 273 -22.13 -17.46 -12.12
C ALA A 273 -20.88 -16.58 -11.96
N ARG A 274 -20.14 -16.73 -10.85
CA ARG A 274 -18.85 -16.03 -10.63
C ARG A 274 -17.79 -16.53 -11.61
N VAL A 275 -17.68 -17.85 -11.78
CA VAL A 275 -16.70 -18.47 -12.69
C VAL A 275 -17.01 -18.09 -14.14
N GLU A 276 -18.28 -18.19 -14.55
CA GLU A 276 -18.74 -17.75 -15.88
C GLU A 276 -18.45 -16.26 -16.11
N GLY A 277 -18.77 -15.41 -15.14
CA GLY A 277 -18.49 -13.97 -15.21
C GLY A 277 -16.99 -13.65 -15.29
N GLN A 278 -16.13 -14.45 -14.65
CA GLN A 278 -14.67 -14.32 -14.78
C GLN A 278 -14.19 -14.71 -16.18
N ASP A 279 -14.74 -15.77 -16.77
CA ASP A 279 -14.42 -16.20 -18.13
C ASP A 279 -14.80 -15.15 -19.17
N VAL A 280 -16.03 -14.61 -19.10
CA VAL A 280 -16.49 -13.52 -19.98
C VAL A 280 -15.58 -12.30 -19.88
N ARG A 281 -15.21 -11.88 -18.66
CA ARG A 281 -14.33 -10.71 -18.46
C ARG A 281 -12.93 -10.96 -18.99
N LEU A 282 -12.39 -12.16 -18.80
CA LEU A 282 -11.08 -12.52 -19.33
C LEU A 282 -11.10 -12.53 -20.87
N ALA A 283 -12.16 -13.04 -21.49
CA ALA A 283 -12.36 -13.01 -22.94
C ALA A 283 -12.50 -11.57 -23.50
N GLN A 284 -13.01 -10.63 -22.70
CA GLN A 284 -13.07 -9.20 -23.03
C GLN A 284 -11.71 -8.49 -22.90
N GLY A 285 -10.65 -9.19 -22.48
CA GLY A 285 -9.31 -8.63 -22.34
C GLY A 285 -8.97 -8.11 -20.95
N ASN A 286 -9.87 -8.24 -19.97
CA ASN A 286 -9.58 -7.83 -18.59
C ASN A 286 -8.52 -8.76 -17.97
N ALA A 287 -7.60 -8.19 -17.20
CA ALA A 287 -6.58 -8.97 -16.51
C ALA A 287 -7.14 -9.67 -15.27
N LEU A 288 -6.72 -10.93 -15.08
CA LEU A 288 -6.94 -11.61 -13.81
C LEU A 288 -5.88 -11.14 -12.81
N VAL A 289 -6.32 -10.59 -11.68
CA VAL A 289 -5.45 -10.07 -10.63
C VAL A 289 -5.77 -10.75 -9.32
N ARG A 290 -4.75 -11.23 -8.61
CA ARG A 290 -4.90 -11.65 -7.22
C ARG A 290 -4.66 -10.46 -6.31
N VAL A 291 -5.54 -10.31 -5.32
CA VAL A 291 -5.49 -9.19 -4.39
C VAL A 291 -5.26 -9.73 -2.98
N ALA A 292 -4.31 -9.12 -2.28
CA ALA A 292 -4.11 -9.34 -0.85
C ALA A 292 -3.98 -7.99 -0.16
N VAL A 293 -4.40 -7.90 1.10
CA VAL A 293 -4.39 -6.64 1.85
C VAL A 293 -3.81 -6.89 3.23
N ALA A 294 -2.85 -6.05 3.63
CA ALA A 294 -2.31 -6.00 4.98
C ALA A 294 -2.56 -4.61 5.57
N VAL A 295 -3.04 -4.57 6.81
CA VAL A 295 -3.31 -3.32 7.52
C VAL A 295 -2.64 -3.35 8.87
N SER A 296 -2.09 -2.21 9.29
CA SER A 296 -1.32 -2.09 10.53
C SER A 296 -1.69 -0.82 11.28
N VAL A 297 -1.54 -0.89 12.59
CA VAL A 297 -1.55 0.26 13.48
C VAL A 297 -0.23 0.31 14.22
N THR A 298 0.37 1.49 14.28
CA THR A 298 1.63 1.77 14.98
C THR A 298 1.40 2.86 16.02
N VAL A 299 1.84 2.61 17.26
CA VAL A 299 1.70 3.54 18.39
C VAL A 299 2.98 3.57 19.23
N PRO A 300 3.21 4.62 20.05
CA PRO A 300 4.33 4.64 20.99
C PRO A 300 4.34 3.42 21.90
N GLY A 301 5.52 2.94 22.29
CA GLY A 301 5.68 1.75 23.13
C GLY A 301 5.08 1.87 24.53
N THR A 302 4.82 3.10 24.99
CA THR A 302 4.12 3.39 26.25
C THR A 302 2.60 3.19 26.16
N TRP A 303 2.06 2.99 24.96
CA TRP A 303 0.62 2.84 24.73
C TRP A 303 0.21 1.37 24.64
N SER A 304 -1.07 1.08 24.95
CA SER A 304 -1.62 -0.27 24.85
C SER A 304 -1.84 -0.70 23.40
N ILE A 305 -0.83 -1.34 22.80
CA ILE A 305 -0.93 -1.86 21.42
C ILE A 305 -2.08 -2.87 21.26
N THR A 306 -2.43 -3.60 22.31
CA THR A 306 -3.56 -4.53 22.30
C THR A 306 -4.90 -3.81 22.07
N ASP A 307 -5.09 -2.63 22.67
CA ASP A 307 -6.31 -1.85 22.48
C ASP A 307 -6.40 -1.29 21.05
N TYR A 308 -5.33 -0.65 20.57
CA TYR A 308 -5.27 -0.11 19.22
C TYR A 308 -5.40 -1.19 18.14
N GLY A 309 -4.85 -2.37 18.37
CA GLY A 309 -5.04 -3.55 17.52
C GLY A 309 -6.51 -3.98 17.44
N ARG A 310 -7.26 -3.97 18.56
CA ARG A 310 -8.72 -4.25 18.52
C ARG A 310 -9.49 -3.17 17.77
N ARG A 311 -9.13 -1.89 17.93
CA ARG A 311 -9.73 -0.78 17.18
C ARG A 311 -9.50 -0.92 15.67
N LEU A 312 -8.31 -1.36 15.25
CA LEU A 312 -8.02 -1.71 13.86
C LEU A 312 -8.94 -2.81 13.34
N GLU A 313 -9.05 -3.92 14.06
CA GLU A 313 -9.91 -5.04 13.68
C GLU A 313 -11.40 -4.65 13.64
N ALA A 314 -11.83 -3.79 14.56
CA ALA A 314 -13.18 -3.22 14.56
C ALA A 314 -13.41 -2.35 13.32
N SER A 315 -12.44 -1.55 12.90
CA SER A 315 -12.53 -0.72 11.68
C SER A 315 -12.62 -1.57 10.41
N VAL A 316 -11.85 -2.67 10.35
CA VAL A 316 -11.92 -3.66 9.25
C VAL A 316 -13.30 -4.33 9.22
N THR A 317 -13.80 -4.75 10.38
CA THR A 317 -15.10 -5.43 10.52
C THR A 317 -16.26 -4.49 10.19
N GLY A 318 -16.24 -3.26 10.70
CA GLY A 318 -17.22 -2.22 10.41
C GLY A 318 -17.26 -1.82 8.93
N SER A 319 -16.14 -2.00 8.22
CA SER A 319 -16.06 -1.83 6.76
C SER A 319 -16.61 -3.03 5.97
N GLY A 320 -17.07 -4.09 6.65
CA GLY A 320 -17.65 -5.29 6.02
C GLY A 320 -16.62 -6.34 5.58
N PHE A 321 -15.38 -6.26 6.10
CA PHE A 321 -14.30 -7.21 5.82
C PHE A 321 -13.98 -8.04 7.07
N LYS A 322 -13.20 -9.12 6.92
CA LYS A 322 -12.78 -9.94 8.06
C LYS A 322 -11.28 -9.81 8.30
N PRO A 323 -10.84 -9.30 9.48
CA PRO A 323 -9.43 -9.28 9.83
C PRO A 323 -8.92 -10.69 10.13
N LEU A 324 -7.68 -10.96 9.74
CA LEU A 324 -6.99 -12.22 9.93
C LEU A 324 -5.62 -11.93 10.54
N ARG A 325 -5.47 -12.25 11.83
CA ARG A 325 -4.19 -12.06 12.54
C ARG A 325 -3.10 -12.95 11.95
N LEU A 326 -1.88 -12.43 11.97
CA LEU A 326 -0.66 -13.12 11.57
C LEU A 326 0.18 -13.43 12.81
N ASP A 327 -0.37 -14.27 13.69
CA ASP A 327 0.31 -14.70 14.92
C ASP A 327 1.64 -15.39 14.54
N LEU A 328 2.72 -15.06 15.26
CA LEU A 328 4.10 -15.51 15.00
C LEU A 328 4.78 -15.02 13.69
N ALA A 329 4.17 -14.10 12.94
CA ALA A 329 4.77 -13.48 11.75
C ALA A 329 4.70 -11.95 11.82
N GLN A 330 4.80 -11.37 13.02
CA GLN A 330 4.55 -9.95 13.31
C GLN A 330 5.51 -9.02 12.55
N ASP A 331 6.78 -9.40 12.48
CA ASP A 331 7.85 -8.68 11.80
C ASP A 331 7.62 -8.63 10.27
N SER A 332 7.32 -9.79 9.68
CA SER A 332 7.03 -9.95 8.25
C SER A 332 5.73 -9.26 7.87
N ALA A 333 4.71 -9.37 8.74
CA ALA A 333 3.44 -8.67 8.59
C ALA A 333 3.64 -7.16 8.61
N PHE A 334 4.41 -6.65 9.58
CA PHE A 334 4.77 -5.25 9.67
C PHE A 334 5.52 -4.79 8.42
N ALA A 335 6.54 -5.52 7.97
CA ALA A 335 7.29 -5.18 6.77
C ALA A 335 6.38 -5.09 5.54
N ALA A 336 5.49 -6.07 5.34
CA ALA A 336 4.51 -6.06 4.26
C ALA A 336 3.54 -4.87 4.36
N ALA A 337 3.03 -4.57 5.56
CA ALA A 337 2.02 -3.54 5.73
C ALA A 337 2.61 -2.11 5.70
N CYS A 338 3.80 -1.90 6.25
CA CYS A 338 4.32 -0.57 6.64
C CYS A 338 5.57 -0.11 5.91
N ILE A 339 6.27 -1.00 5.20
CA ILE A 339 7.56 -0.70 4.54
C ILE A 339 7.39 -0.80 3.01
N PRO A 340 7.67 0.27 2.24
CA PRO A 340 7.34 0.36 0.82
C PRO A 340 8.34 -0.38 -0.11
N LEU A 341 8.68 -1.62 0.25
CA LEU A 341 9.64 -2.47 -0.48
C LEU A 341 8.98 -3.59 -1.30
N GLY A 342 7.64 -3.69 -1.27
CA GLY A 342 6.92 -4.69 -2.06
C GLY A 342 7.12 -6.12 -1.56
N ILE A 343 7.51 -6.30 -0.28
CA ILE A 343 7.55 -7.60 0.39
C ILE A 343 6.10 -8.06 0.55
N GLY A 344 5.64 -8.86 -0.41
CA GLY A 344 4.25 -9.30 -0.51
C GLY A 344 3.87 -10.38 0.48
N LEU A 345 2.56 -10.65 0.54
CA LEU A 345 2.02 -11.80 1.24
C LEU A 345 2.25 -13.10 0.41
N PRO A 346 2.25 -14.28 1.05
CA PRO A 346 2.42 -15.55 0.34
C PRO A 346 1.45 -15.69 -0.84
N ARG A 347 1.94 -16.22 -1.97
CA ARG A 347 1.15 -16.34 -3.22
C ARG A 347 -0.12 -17.18 -3.10
N ARG A 348 -0.18 -18.06 -2.09
CA ARG A 348 -1.34 -18.88 -1.76
C ARG A 348 -1.42 -19.09 -0.26
N ARG A 349 -2.63 -19.03 0.27
CA ARG A 349 -2.92 -19.43 1.65
C ARG A 349 -2.71 -20.94 1.79
N GLY A 350 -1.85 -21.36 2.71
CA GLY A 350 -1.59 -22.78 2.98
C GLY A 350 -0.63 -23.49 2.02
N ALA A 351 0.08 -22.76 1.15
CA ALA A 351 1.23 -23.32 0.45
C ALA A 351 2.48 -23.12 1.33
N GLN A 352 3.03 -24.22 1.85
CA GLN A 352 4.43 -24.31 2.24
C GLN A 352 5.28 -24.44 0.97
#